data_AF-A0A352CJJ0-F1
#
_entry.id   AF-A0A352CJJ0-F1
#
_cell.length_a   1.000
_cell.length_b   1.000
_cell.length_c   1.000
_cell.angle_alpha   90.00
_cell.angle_beta   90.00
_cell.angle_gamma   90.00
#
_symmetry.space_group_name_H-M   'P 1'
#
loop_
_entity.id
_entity.type
_entity.pdbx_description
1 polymer ?
#
loop_
_entity_poly.entity_id
_entity_poly.type
_entity_poly.pdbx_seq_one_letter_code
_entity_poly.pdbx_strand_id
1 'polypeptide(L)'
;GQVPFKPNIKELGEKTQIHRNSINAYLHYLEQAKIISLLYPAGKSTATLQKPEKIFLQNTTLLSALAKENANPGSVRETFFHAMLNPKHQLEAPKKGDFLVDSQYTFEIGGSAKKKQQIKSTPNSWIVKDGIETGAKEILPLWAFGFLY
;
A
#
# COMPACT_ATOMS: atom_id res chain seq x y z
N GLY A 1 15.42 -5.85 -0.81
CA GLY A 1 14.55 -4.75 -1.27
C GLY A 1 13.19 -4.89 -0.61
N GLN A 2 12.90 -4.08 0.41
CA GLN A 2 11.58 -4.06 1.04
C GLN A 2 10.72 -2.99 0.36
N VAL A 3 10.03 -3.41 -0.70
CA VAL A 3 8.84 -2.70 -1.21
C VAL A 3 7.65 -3.45 -0.61
N PRO A 4 6.61 -2.83 -0.03
CA PRO A 4 6.44 -1.39 0.09
C PRO A 4 7.47 -0.75 1.01
N PHE A 5 7.98 0.39 0.56
CA PHE A 5 9.02 1.14 1.24
C PHE A 5 8.41 2.34 1.95
N LYS A 6 8.73 2.55 3.23
CA LYS A 6 8.46 3.83 3.88
C LYS A 6 9.56 4.81 3.49
N PRO A 7 9.28 5.86 2.70
CA PRO A 7 10.33 6.67 2.15
C PRO A 7 11.06 7.47 3.22
N ASN A 8 12.38 7.51 3.14
CA ASN A 8 13.20 8.52 3.79
C ASN A 8 13.83 9.40 2.70
N ILE A 9 13.17 10.51 2.38
CA ILE A 9 13.58 11.38 1.26
C ILE A 9 15.01 11.92 1.44
N LYS A 10 15.43 12.16 2.70
CA LYS A 10 16.80 12.60 2.99
C LYS A 10 17.81 11.51 2.62
N GLU A 11 17.61 10.31 3.13
CA GLU A 11 18.48 9.15 2.86
C GLU A 11 18.48 8.76 1.38
N LEU A 12 17.34 8.88 0.70
CA LEU A 12 17.26 8.70 -0.75
C LEU A 12 18.14 9.72 -1.48
N GLY A 13 18.10 10.99 -1.07
CA GLY A 13 18.92 12.04 -1.67
C GLY A 13 20.40 11.82 -1.44
N GLU A 14 20.79 11.41 -0.24
CA GLU A 14 22.17 11.05 0.09
C GLU A 14 22.67 9.86 -0.75
N LYS A 15 21.87 8.79 -0.87
CA LYS A 15 22.24 7.59 -1.63
C LYS A 15 22.28 7.80 -3.14
N THR A 16 21.40 8.66 -3.65
CA THR A 16 21.29 8.91 -5.10
C THR A 16 22.07 10.14 -5.55
N GLN A 17 22.59 10.95 -4.62
CA GLN A 17 23.18 12.26 -4.87
C GLN A 17 22.21 13.24 -5.57
N ILE A 18 20.92 13.09 -5.31
CA ILE A 18 19.85 13.91 -5.92
C ILE A 18 19.34 14.91 -4.87
N HIS A 19 19.15 16.16 -5.28
CA HIS A 19 18.55 17.17 -4.41
C HIS A 19 17.10 16.80 -4.02
N ARG A 20 16.72 17.07 -2.77
CA ARG A 20 15.41 16.68 -2.20
C ARG A 20 14.21 17.06 -3.07
N ASN A 21 14.19 18.27 -3.62
CA ASN A 21 13.08 18.74 -4.45
C ASN A 21 12.94 17.92 -5.73
N SER A 22 14.06 17.50 -6.32
CA SER A 22 14.09 16.67 -7.52
C SER A 22 13.62 15.24 -7.24
N ILE A 23 13.90 14.69 -6.05
CA ILE A 23 13.39 13.37 -5.66
C ILE A 23 11.86 13.33 -5.66
N ASN A 24 11.22 14.35 -5.08
CA ASN A 24 9.76 14.41 -5.06
C ASN A 24 9.17 14.49 -6.48
N ALA A 25 9.79 15.28 -7.35
CA ALA A 25 9.41 15.33 -8.77
C ALA A 25 9.60 13.98 -9.45
N TYR A 26 10.70 13.27 -9.20
CA TYR A 26 10.96 11.94 -9.76
C TYR A 26 9.98 10.90 -9.26
N LEU A 27 9.62 10.90 -7.97
CA LEU A 27 8.58 10.02 -7.45
C LEU A 27 7.24 10.28 -8.13
N HIS A 28 6.88 11.55 -8.30
CA HIS A 28 5.68 11.92 -9.05
C HIS A 28 5.73 11.41 -10.50
N TYR A 29 6.84 11.61 -11.22
CA TYR A 29 6.98 11.14 -12.60
C TYR A 29 6.96 9.61 -12.71
N LEU A 30 7.56 8.89 -11.76
CA LEU A 30 7.51 7.42 -11.71
C LEU A 30 6.09 6.90 -11.46
N GLU A 31 5.29 7.62 -10.66
CA GLU A 31 3.87 7.30 -10.46
C GLU A 31 3.05 7.58 -11.71
N GLN A 32 3.27 8.72 -12.38
CA GLN A 32 2.62 9.02 -13.67
C GLN A 32 2.97 7.99 -14.74
N ALA A 33 4.23 7.53 -14.77
CA ALA A 33 4.70 6.46 -15.64
C ALA A 33 4.21 5.04 -15.23
N LYS A 34 3.40 4.93 -14.18
CA LYS A 34 2.83 3.66 -13.67
C LYS A 34 3.90 2.62 -13.28
N ILE A 35 5.08 3.09 -12.84
CA ILE A 35 6.14 2.21 -12.32
C ILE A 35 5.95 1.97 -10.82
N ILE A 36 5.61 3.04 -10.09
CA ILE A 36 5.33 3.00 -8.66
C ILE A 36 3.91 3.50 -8.36
N SER A 37 3.49 3.34 -7.12
CA SER A 37 2.31 4.00 -6.58
C SER A 37 2.60 4.56 -5.20
N LEU A 38 2.09 5.76 -4.92
CA LEU A 38 2.35 6.51 -3.70
C LEU A 38 1.10 6.49 -2.82
N LEU A 39 1.23 5.97 -1.60
CA LEU A 39 0.16 5.99 -0.60
C LEU A 39 0.40 7.13 0.37
N TYR A 40 -0.52 8.08 0.43
CA TYR A 40 -0.42 9.28 1.26
C TYR A 40 -1.16 9.14 2.59
N PRO A 41 -0.74 9.84 3.66
CA PRO A 41 -1.45 9.83 4.94
C PRO A 41 -2.88 10.36 4.83
N ALA A 42 -3.82 9.70 5.52
CA ALA A 42 -5.22 10.11 5.55
C ALA A 42 -5.43 11.47 6.25
N GLY A 43 -6.47 12.20 5.80
CA GLY A 43 -6.99 13.38 6.50
C GLY A 43 -6.21 14.68 6.30
N LYS A 44 -5.38 14.78 5.26
CA LYS A 44 -4.66 16.01 4.91
C LYS A 44 -5.02 16.45 3.48
N SER A 45 -5.49 17.68 3.33
CA SER A 45 -6.20 18.19 2.15
C SER A 45 -5.37 18.44 0.88
N THR A 46 -4.05 18.26 0.89
CA THR A 46 -3.18 18.59 -0.27
C THR A 46 -2.14 17.50 -0.55
N ALA A 47 -2.48 16.53 -1.40
CA ALA A 47 -1.61 15.38 -1.73
C ALA A 47 -0.30 15.79 -2.44
N THR A 48 -0.30 16.87 -3.21
CA THR A 48 0.77 17.25 -4.16
C THR A 48 2.09 17.69 -3.50
N LEU A 49 2.10 18.04 -2.22
CA LEU A 49 3.30 18.48 -1.48
C LEU A 49 3.68 17.54 -0.33
N GLN A 50 2.90 16.48 -0.13
CA GLN A 50 3.09 15.60 1.02
C GLN A 50 4.13 14.53 0.74
N LYS A 51 4.84 14.15 1.80
CA LYS A 51 5.67 12.97 1.79
C LYS A 51 4.74 11.74 1.79
N PRO A 52 4.87 10.80 0.83
CA PRO A 52 4.10 9.56 0.88
C PRO A 52 4.48 8.74 2.11
N GLU A 53 3.52 8.02 2.67
CA GLU A 53 3.72 7.12 3.82
C GLU A 53 4.32 5.79 3.37
N LYS A 54 3.86 5.26 2.23
CA LYS A 54 4.38 4.05 1.59
C LYS A 54 4.54 4.26 0.08
N ILE A 55 5.57 3.64 -0.48
CA ILE A 55 5.80 3.53 -1.94
C ILE A 55 5.68 2.06 -2.32
N PHE A 56 4.80 1.77 -3.27
CA PHE A 56 4.59 0.44 -3.85
C PHE A 56 5.17 0.39 -5.26
N LEU A 57 5.56 -0.80 -5.73
CA LEU A 57 5.57 -1.04 -7.17
C LEU A 57 4.13 -1.11 -7.65
N GLN A 58 3.87 -0.66 -8.88
CA GLN A 58 2.49 -0.41 -9.31
C GLN A 58 1.61 -1.68 -9.30
N ASN A 59 2.20 -2.86 -9.49
CA ASN A 59 1.50 -4.15 -9.39
C ASN A 59 2.46 -5.29 -8.98
N THR A 60 1.89 -6.48 -8.75
CA THR A 60 2.64 -7.67 -8.35
C THR A 60 3.54 -8.24 -9.46
N THR A 61 3.25 -7.99 -10.74
CA THR A 61 4.12 -8.36 -11.87
C THR A 61 5.41 -7.56 -11.84
N LEU A 62 5.34 -6.23 -11.67
CA LEU A 62 6.51 -5.37 -11.50
C LEU A 62 7.27 -5.74 -10.22
N LEU A 63 6.56 -6.04 -9.14
CA LEU A 63 7.17 -6.54 -7.91
C LEU A 63 7.98 -7.81 -8.17
N SER A 64 7.42 -8.80 -8.85
CA SER A 64 8.12 -10.04 -9.18
C SER A 64 9.34 -9.79 -10.08
N ALA A 65 9.19 -8.94 -11.11
CA ALA A 65 10.26 -8.67 -12.07
C ALA A 65 11.43 -7.89 -11.46
N LEU A 66 11.15 -6.89 -10.62
CA LEU A 66 12.17 -5.94 -10.13
C LEU A 66 12.70 -6.29 -8.74
N ALA A 67 11.89 -6.91 -7.86
CA ALA A 67 12.32 -7.27 -6.52
C ALA A 67 12.98 -8.67 -6.43
N LYS A 68 12.86 -9.51 -7.48
CA LYS A 68 13.38 -10.88 -7.55
C LYS A 68 13.10 -11.65 -6.23
N GLU A 69 14.09 -12.32 -5.65
CA GLU A 69 13.97 -13.12 -4.41
C GLU A 69 13.71 -12.31 -3.13
N ASN A 70 13.66 -10.97 -3.20
CA ASN A 70 13.55 -10.13 -2.01
C ASN A 70 12.12 -9.67 -1.68
N ALA A 71 11.12 -10.02 -2.49
CA ALA A 71 9.73 -9.68 -2.20
C ALA A 71 9.20 -10.60 -1.08
N ASN A 72 9.09 -10.07 0.14
CA ASN A 72 8.49 -10.83 1.22
C ASN A 72 6.96 -11.01 0.98
N PRO A 73 6.32 -12.08 1.51
CA PRO A 73 4.90 -12.32 1.26
C PRO A 73 3.97 -11.19 1.74
N GLY A 74 4.33 -10.45 2.80
CA GLY A 74 3.55 -9.31 3.29
C GLY A 74 3.45 -8.22 2.23
N SER A 75 4.59 -7.88 1.65
CA SER A 75 4.69 -6.94 0.55
C SER A 75 3.86 -7.31 -0.66
N VAL A 76 3.87 -8.59 -1.05
CA VAL A 76 3.08 -9.08 -2.19
C VAL A 76 1.59 -8.87 -1.92
N ARG A 77 1.12 -9.18 -0.71
CA ARG A 77 -0.29 -9.00 -0.33
C ARG A 77 -0.73 -7.54 -0.34
N GLU A 78 0.06 -6.66 0.28
CA GLU A 78 -0.28 -5.23 0.30
C GLU A 78 -0.22 -4.63 -1.12
N THR A 79 0.75 -5.02 -1.94
CA THR A 79 0.87 -4.57 -3.33
C THR A 79 -0.31 -5.06 -4.17
N PHE A 80 -0.72 -6.32 -4.01
CA PHE A 80 -1.92 -6.85 -4.67
C PHE A 80 -3.17 -6.07 -4.27
N PHE A 81 -3.41 -5.90 -2.97
CA PHE A 81 -4.57 -5.16 -2.47
C PHE A 81 -4.59 -3.72 -3.00
N HIS A 82 -3.45 -3.01 -2.92
CA HIS A 82 -3.34 -1.67 -3.47
C HIS A 82 -3.65 -1.64 -4.98
N ALA A 83 -3.03 -2.53 -5.77
CA ALA A 83 -3.18 -2.55 -7.23
C ALA A 83 -4.61 -2.85 -7.69
N MET A 84 -5.36 -3.67 -6.94
CA MET A 84 -6.75 -4.00 -7.30
C MET A 84 -7.75 -2.88 -7.01
N LEU A 85 -7.51 -2.05 -5.99
CA LEU A 85 -8.46 -1.01 -5.58
C LEU A 85 -8.13 0.36 -6.18
N ASN A 86 -6.85 0.69 -6.31
CA ASN A 86 -6.39 2.02 -6.72
C ASN A 86 -6.96 2.55 -8.05
N PRO A 87 -7.32 1.72 -9.05
CA PRO A 87 -7.93 2.22 -10.28
C PRO A 87 -9.31 2.89 -10.08
N LYS A 88 -10.06 2.48 -9.06
CA LYS A 88 -11.48 2.88 -8.87
C LYS A 88 -11.79 3.48 -7.51
N HIS A 89 -10.87 3.34 -6.54
CA HIS A 89 -11.06 3.77 -5.17
C HIS A 89 -9.90 4.63 -4.69
N GLN A 90 -10.21 5.56 -3.79
CA GLN A 90 -9.20 6.36 -3.13
C GLN A 90 -8.58 5.55 -1.99
N LEU A 91 -7.27 5.37 -2.03
CA LEU A 91 -6.50 4.72 -0.96
C LEU A 91 -5.65 5.74 -0.21
N GLU A 92 -5.74 5.71 1.12
CA GLU A 92 -4.93 6.52 2.02
C GLU A 92 -4.30 5.63 3.10
N ALA A 93 -3.24 6.10 3.75
CA ALA A 93 -2.63 5.46 4.90
C ALA A 93 -3.26 5.97 6.20
N PRO A 94 -4.05 5.16 6.93
CA PRO A 94 -4.64 5.56 8.19
C PRO A 94 -3.61 5.56 9.34
N LYS A 95 -4.02 6.07 10.51
CA LYS A 95 -3.23 5.95 11.75
C LYS A 95 -3.16 4.51 12.29
N LYS A 96 -4.15 3.68 11.96
CA LYS A 96 -4.28 2.27 12.34
C LYS A 96 -4.82 1.49 11.15
N GLY A 97 -4.27 0.32 10.85
CA GLY A 97 -4.58 -0.39 9.61
C GLY A 97 -3.51 -0.16 8.54
N ASP A 98 -3.64 -0.86 7.43
CA ASP A 98 -2.75 -0.72 6.27
C ASP A 98 -3.32 0.28 5.25
N PHE A 99 -4.63 0.24 5.03
CA PHE A 99 -5.32 1.05 4.02
C PHE A 99 -6.62 1.63 4.57
N LEU A 100 -6.89 2.88 4.22
CA LEU A 100 -8.20 3.52 4.34
C LEU A 100 -8.73 3.71 2.92
N VAL A 101 -9.87 3.10 2.63
CA VAL A 101 -10.52 3.14 1.32
C VAL A 101 -11.70 4.09 1.39
N ASP A 102 -11.76 5.02 0.44
CA ASP A 102 -12.82 6.02 0.26
C ASP A 102 -13.16 6.78 1.56
N SER A 103 -12.12 7.04 2.35
CA SER A 103 -12.18 7.66 3.69
C SER A 103 -13.18 7.02 4.67
N GLN A 104 -13.61 5.78 4.42
CA GLN A 104 -14.69 5.11 5.17
C GLN A 104 -14.29 3.75 5.73
N TYR A 105 -13.53 2.97 4.98
CA TYR A 105 -13.29 1.57 5.29
C TYR A 105 -11.82 1.30 5.58
N THR A 106 -11.51 0.80 6.78
CA THR A 106 -10.13 0.47 7.18
C THR A 106 -9.84 -0.99 6.94
N PHE A 107 -8.77 -1.30 6.22
CA PHE A 107 -8.32 -2.66 5.95
C PHE A 107 -6.94 -2.92 6.56
N GLU A 108 -6.81 -4.09 7.18
CA GLU A 108 -5.54 -4.64 7.68
C GLU A 108 -5.23 -5.91 6.89
N ILE A 109 -4.06 -5.98 6.25
CA ILE A 109 -3.71 -7.07 5.34
C ILE A 109 -2.76 -8.05 6.03
N GLY A 110 -2.95 -9.35 5.79
CA GLY A 110 -2.05 -10.35 6.36
C GLY A 110 -2.25 -11.76 5.83
N GLY A 111 -1.42 -12.69 6.32
CA GLY A 111 -1.61 -14.11 6.09
C GLY A 111 -2.74 -14.70 6.95
N SER A 112 -2.99 -15.99 6.79
CA SER A 112 -4.06 -16.74 7.46
C SER A 112 -4.07 -16.58 8.99
N ALA A 113 -2.90 -16.48 9.61
CA ALA A 113 -2.73 -16.33 11.06
C ALA A 113 -2.97 -14.90 11.60
N LYS A 114 -3.21 -13.90 10.74
CA LYS A 114 -3.41 -12.49 11.16
C LYS A 114 -4.63 -12.36 12.10
N LYS A 115 -4.44 -11.66 13.21
CA LYS A 115 -5.49 -11.40 14.24
C LYS A 115 -5.91 -9.92 14.23
N LYS A 116 -7.14 -9.62 14.70
CA LYS A 116 -7.75 -8.26 14.68
C LYS A 116 -7.12 -7.24 15.65
N GLN A 117 -5.89 -7.44 16.14
CA GLN A 117 -5.38 -6.65 17.27
C GLN A 117 -5.23 -5.16 16.95
N GLN A 118 -4.78 -4.81 15.73
CA GLN A 118 -4.47 -3.42 15.37
C GLN A 118 -5.72 -2.55 15.16
N ILE A 119 -6.80 -3.13 14.63
CA ILE A 119 -8.01 -2.42 14.20
C ILE A 119 -9.24 -2.76 15.06
N LYS A 120 -9.07 -3.44 16.20
CA LYS A 120 -10.20 -3.95 17.02
C LYS A 120 -11.21 -2.88 17.43
N SER A 121 -10.74 -1.65 17.66
CA SER A 121 -11.57 -0.49 18.06
C SER A 121 -11.82 0.50 16.93
N THR A 122 -11.46 0.17 15.69
CA THR A 122 -11.72 1.01 14.52
C THR A 122 -13.08 0.62 13.94
N PRO A 123 -14.08 1.53 13.89
CA PRO A 123 -15.34 1.29 13.19
C PRO A 123 -15.08 0.99 11.71
N ASN A 124 -15.97 0.24 11.06
CA ASN A 124 -15.87 -0.07 9.63
C ASN A 124 -14.46 -0.60 9.27
N SER A 125 -14.05 -1.66 9.95
CA SER A 125 -12.71 -2.23 9.76
C SER A 125 -12.73 -3.73 9.53
N TRP A 126 -11.94 -4.17 8.56
CA TRP A 126 -11.86 -5.58 8.12
C TRP A 126 -10.42 -6.07 8.09
N ILE A 127 -10.25 -7.34 8.42
CA ILE A 127 -8.99 -8.06 8.14
C ILE A 127 -9.12 -8.70 6.78
N VAL A 128 -8.15 -8.45 5.91
CA VAL A 128 -8.04 -9.16 4.65
C VAL A 128 -6.95 -10.23 4.78
N LYS A 129 -7.33 -11.48 4.57
CA LYS A 129 -6.45 -12.63 4.77
C LYS A 129 -6.13 -13.35 3.47
N ASP A 130 -4.85 -13.58 3.29
CA ASP A 130 -4.31 -14.52 2.32
C ASP A 130 -4.31 -15.96 2.88
N GLY A 131 -4.48 -16.95 2.00
CA GLY A 131 -4.51 -18.36 2.36
C GLY A 131 -5.82 -18.84 3.03
N ILE A 132 -6.95 -18.18 2.76
CA ILE A 132 -8.28 -18.65 3.18
C ILE A 132 -9.25 -18.68 1.99
N GLU A 133 -10.17 -19.64 1.99
CA GLU A 133 -11.18 -19.79 0.93
C GLU A 133 -12.39 -18.90 1.19
N THR A 134 -12.91 -18.88 2.42
CA THR A 134 -14.14 -18.15 2.77
C THR A 134 -13.89 -17.11 3.87
N GLY A 135 -14.55 -15.95 3.75
CA GLY A 135 -14.60 -14.95 4.82
C GLY A 135 -15.59 -15.31 5.92
N ALA A 136 -15.45 -14.66 7.08
CA ALA A 136 -16.41 -14.75 8.18
C ALA A 136 -16.38 -13.49 9.04
N LYS A 137 -17.55 -12.95 9.40
CA LYS A 137 -17.68 -11.69 10.14
C LYS A 137 -16.92 -10.55 9.42
N GLU A 138 -15.91 -9.97 10.07
CA GLU A 138 -15.12 -8.85 9.56
C GLU A 138 -13.80 -9.33 8.92
N ILE A 139 -13.79 -10.56 8.41
CA ILE A 139 -12.66 -11.17 7.71
C ILE A 139 -13.06 -11.40 6.25
N LEU A 140 -12.26 -10.87 5.34
CA LEU A 140 -12.41 -11.04 3.90
C LEU A 140 -11.21 -11.82 3.33
N PRO A 141 -11.43 -12.74 2.38
CA PRO A 141 -10.33 -13.38 1.67
C PRO A 141 -9.66 -12.39 0.71
N LEU A 142 -8.32 -12.37 0.67
CA LEU A 142 -7.55 -11.47 -0.20
C LEU A 142 -7.86 -11.70 -1.68
N TRP A 143 -8.02 -12.96 -2.09
CA TRP A 143 -8.27 -13.32 -3.49
C TRP A 143 -9.56 -12.70 -4.04
N ALA A 144 -10.56 -12.40 -3.19
CA ALA A 144 -11.82 -11.80 -3.65
C ALA A 144 -11.63 -10.37 -4.20
N PHE A 145 -10.59 -9.66 -3.78
CA PHE A 145 -10.28 -8.33 -4.30
C PHE A 145 -9.76 -8.39 -5.75
N GLY A 146 -9.37 -9.56 -6.25
CA GLY A 146 -8.97 -9.78 -7.65
C GLY A 146 -10.11 -9.58 -8.67
N PHE A 147 -11.35 -9.37 -8.21
CA PHE A 147 -12.51 -9.10 -9.07
C PHE A 147 -12.91 -7.61 -9.12
N LEU A 148 -12.15 -6.72 -8.48
CA LEU A 148 -12.50 -5.30 -8.33
C LEU A 148 -11.79 -4.35 -9.30
N TYR A 149 -11.02 -4.88 -10.26
CA TYR A 149 -10.30 -4.11 -11.27
C TYR A 149 -11.23 -3.37 -12.24
#